data_AF-A0A2K3LDL5-F1
#
_entry.id   AF-A0A2K3LDL5-F1
#
_cell.length_a   1.000
_cell.length_b   1.000
_cell.length_c   1.000
_cell.angle_alpha   90.00
_cell.angle_beta   90.00
_cell.angle_gamma   90.00
#
_symmetry.space_group_name_H-M   'P 1'
#
loop_
_entity.id
_entity.type
_entity.pdbx_description
1 polymer ?
#
loop_
_entity_poly.entity_id
_entity_poly.type
_entity_poly.pdbx_seq_one_letter_code
_entity_poly.pdbx_strand_id
1 'polypeptide(L)'
;STTCNQGLDKLEVTLPKGIWLGFDFSDAHPDLPALYLKGGSIIPVGLPLQHVGEANPSDDLTLLVALDESGKAEGFLFEDDGDGYEFTKGNYLLTHYVAELQSSIVTVSVRKAEGSWKRPKRRLHIQLLLGGGAMLDTWGVDGEVLHVNLPSEEEVSKLVSTSEKQFKERLEKAIQIPDVEDEVSGPKGMELSRTPIELKSSEWLLKVVPWIGGRIISMRHFPSGKLIIH
;
A
#
# COMPACT_ATOMS: atom_id res chain seq x y z
N SER A 1 8.41 24.85 -11.38
CA SER A 1 9.54 24.01 -10.95
C SER A 1 9.28 23.56 -9.53
N THR A 2 8.83 22.32 -9.37
CA THR A 2 8.80 21.65 -8.06
C THR A 2 10.17 21.04 -7.87
N THR A 3 10.97 21.65 -6.99
CA THR A 3 12.23 21.10 -6.52
C THR A 3 11.92 19.81 -5.76
N CYS A 4 12.25 18.68 -6.37
CA CYS A 4 12.22 17.35 -5.77
C CYS A 4 13.43 17.25 -4.83
N ASN A 5 13.29 17.79 -3.61
CA ASN A 5 14.33 17.73 -2.58
C ASN A 5 13.70 17.62 -1.18
N GLN A 6 12.51 17.03 -1.13
CA GLN A 6 11.77 16.77 0.08
C GLN A 6 11.50 15.27 0.11
N GLY A 7 12.39 14.52 0.77
CA GLY A 7 12.05 13.18 1.23
C GLY A 7 10.82 13.24 2.14
N LEU A 8 10.32 12.08 2.55
CA LEU A 8 9.17 11.96 3.47
C LEU A 8 9.30 12.84 4.73
N ASP A 9 10.53 13.18 5.11
CA ASP A 9 10.91 14.03 6.25
C ASP A 9 10.56 15.51 6.08
N LYS A 10 10.25 15.99 4.87
CA LYS A 10 10.03 17.42 4.55
C LYS A 10 8.67 17.76 3.91
N LEU A 11 7.82 16.78 3.64
CA LEU A 11 6.48 17.02 3.10
C LEU A 11 5.50 17.32 4.24
N GLU A 12 5.05 18.57 4.36
CA GLU A 12 3.85 18.89 5.15
C GLU A 12 2.62 18.30 4.46
N VAL A 13 2.30 17.05 4.76
CA VAL A 13 1.11 16.38 4.25
C VAL A 13 -0.11 16.93 4.99
N THR A 14 -0.91 17.75 4.31
CA THR A 14 -2.21 18.20 4.83
C THR A 14 -3.26 17.13 4.56
N LEU A 15 -3.67 16.40 5.60
CA LEU A 15 -4.70 15.36 5.50
C LEU A 15 -6.12 15.94 5.68
N PRO A 16 -7.15 15.38 5.01
CA PRO A 16 -8.53 15.75 5.26
C PRO A 16 -8.95 15.49 6.71
N LYS A 17 -10.05 16.10 7.15
CA LYS A 17 -10.60 15.87 8.50
C LYS A 17 -10.84 14.37 8.77
N GLY A 18 -10.39 13.90 9.93
CA GLY A 18 -10.59 12.55 10.45
C GLY A 18 -9.31 11.95 10.99
N ILE A 19 -9.39 10.70 11.45
CA ILE A 19 -8.23 9.91 11.85
C ILE A 19 -7.56 9.34 10.59
N TRP A 20 -6.24 9.45 10.53
CA TRP A 20 -5.41 8.86 9.47
C TRP A 20 -4.20 8.19 10.11
N LEU A 21 -4.04 6.90 9.88
CA LEU A 21 -3.00 6.07 10.48
C LEU A 21 -1.95 5.74 9.41
N GLY A 22 -0.72 6.16 9.64
CA GLY A 22 0.41 5.86 8.76
C GLY A 22 0.82 4.39 8.84
N PHE A 23 1.21 3.82 7.69
CA PHE A 23 1.75 2.46 7.59
C PHE A 23 2.74 2.37 6.41
N ASP A 24 3.60 1.36 6.41
CA ASP A 24 4.71 1.24 5.45
C ASP A 24 5.01 -0.21 5.02
N PHE A 25 4.17 -1.18 5.40
CA PHE A 25 4.43 -2.62 5.21
C PHE A 25 5.83 -3.08 5.71
N SER A 26 6.39 -2.39 6.70
CA SER A 26 7.76 -2.57 7.18
C SER A 26 8.86 -2.30 6.15
N ASP A 27 8.56 -1.56 5.09
CA ASP A 27 9.47 -1.18 4.02
C ASP A 27 9.61 0.36 3.94
N ALA A 28 9.92 1.01 5.07
CA ALA A 28 10.14 2.45 5.10
C ALA A 28 11.34 2.86 4.24
N HIS A 29 11.11 3.74 3.27
CA HIS A 29 12.16 4.30 2.41
C HIS A 29 11.85 5.77 2.07
N PRO A 30 12.84 6.67 2.03
CA PRO A 30 12.63 8.08 1.69
C PRO A 30 12.05 8.31 0.29
N ASP A 31 12.33 7.39 -0.64
CA ASP A 31 11.82 7.44 -2.03
C ASP A 31 10.48 6.71 -2.23
N LEU A 32 9.92 6.09 -1.19
CA LEU A 32 8.60 5.48 -1.24
C LEU A 32 7.51 6.48 -0.80
N PRO A 33 6.28 6.36 -1.33
CA PRO A 33 5.19 7.26 -0.95
C PRO A 33 4.77 7.02 0.51
N ALA A 34 4.37 8.11 1.18
CA ALA A 34 3.75 8.01 2.50
C ALA A 34 2.34 7.44 2.35
N LEU A 35 2.04 6.35 3.05
CA LEU A 35 0.72 5.73 3.04
C LEU A 35 -0.02 6.02 4.34
N TYR A 36 -1.30 6.36 4.22
CA TYR A 36 -2.19 6.61 5.34
C TYR A 36 -3.52 5.90 5.13
N LEU A 37 -3.97 5.16 6.14
CA LEU A 37 -5.28 4.54 6.15
C LEU A 37 -6.24 5.39 6.98
N LYS A 38 -7.37 5.78 6.38
CA LYS A 38 -8.42 6.53 7.07
C LYS A 38 -9.06 5.65 8.14
N GLY A 39 -9.23 6.17 9.35
CA GLY A 39 -10.01 5.54 10.40
C GLY A 39 -11.43 5.21 9.92
N GLY A 40 -11.93 4.04 10.33
CA GLY A 40 -13.19 3.49 9.85
C GLY A 40 -13.04 2.50 8.70
N SER A 41 -11.81 2.18 8.28
CA SER A 41 -11.56 1.40 7.06
C SER A 41 -10.90 0.06 7.37
N ILE A 42 -11.32 -0.97 6.62
CA ILE A 42 -10.65 -2.26 6.52
C ILE A 42 -10.21 -2.46 5.06
N ILE A 43 -8.93 -2.75 4.84
CA ILE A 43 -8.38 -3.08 3.52
C ILE A 43 -7.96 -4.56 3.50
N PRO A 44 -8.58 -5.40 2.65
CA PRO A 44 -8.07 -6.74 2.36
C PRO A 44 -6.81 -6.66 1.50
N VAL A 45 -5.76 -7.40 1.89
CA VAL A 45 -4.45 -7.44 1.24
C VAL A 45 -4.05 -8.90 1.06
N GLY A 46 -3.76 -9.29 -0.19
CA GLY A 46 -3.25 -10.61 -0.54
C GLY A 46 -1.73 -10.68 -0.49
N LEU A 47 -1.18 -11.83 -0.85
CA LEU A 47 0.27 -12.00 -1.00
C LEU A 47 0.81 -11.15 -2.15
N PRO A 48 2.09 -10.76 -2.10
CA PRO A 48 2.78 -10.22 -3.28
C PRO A 48 2.87 -11.29 -4.37
N LEU A 49 2.36 -10.98 -5.55
CA LEU A 49 2.31 -11.90 -6.71
C LEU A 49 2.92 -11.21 -7.94
N GLN A 50 3.46 -12.00 -8.87
CA GLN A 50 4.02 -11.46 -10.12
C GLN A 50 2.93 -11.02 -11.09
N HIS A 51 1.79 -11.72 -11.07
CA HIS A 51 0.60 -11.39 -11.85
C HIS A 51 -0.65 -11.97 -11.20
N VAL A 52 -1.82 -11.41 -11.54
CA VAL A 52 -3.10 -11.78 -10.91
C VAL A 52 -3.47 -13.26 -11.06
N GLY A 53 -3.06 -13.93 -12.16
CA GLY A 53 -3.34 -15.36 -12.37
C GLY A 53 -2.53 -16.31 -11.50
N GLU A 54 -1.56 -15.81 -10.71
CA GLU A 54 -0.83 -16.61 -9.72
C GLU A 54 -1.65 -16.78 -8.44
N ALA A 55 -2.59 -15.86 -8.19
CA ALA A 55 -3.39 -15.84 -6.97
C ALA A 55 -4.18 -17.13 -6.81
N ASN A 56 -4.09 -17.74 -5.64
CA ASN A 56 -4.94 -18.83 -5.25
C ASN A 56 -6.01 -18.30 -4.28
N PRO A 57 -7.30 -18.64 -4.46
CA PRO A 57 -8.33 -18.28 -3.49
C PRO A 57 -8.03 -18.77 -2.06
N SER A 58 -7.21 -19.81 -1.91
CA SER A 58 -6.81 -20.38 -0.62
C SER A 58 -5.57 -19.70 -0.01
N ASP A 59 -4.96 -18.73 -0.69
CA ASP A 59 -3.84 -17.96 -0.15
C ASP A 59 -4.25 -17.20 1.12
N ASP A 60 -3.28 -16.97 2.00
CA ASP A 60 -3.50 -16.22 3.24
C ASP A 60 -3.99 -14.80 2.90
N LEU A 61 -5.06 -14.38 3.58
CA LEU A 61 -5.62 -13.03 3.44
C LEU A 61 -5.23 -12.20 4.66
N THR A 62 -4.76 -10.98 4.43
CA THR A 62 -4.55 -9.99 5.49
C THR A 62 -5.68 -8.96 5.48
N LEU A 63 -6.23 -8.60 6.64
CA LEU A 63 -7.08 -7.43 6.81
C LEU A 63 -6.30 -6.36 7.57
N LEU A 64 -5.98 -5.27 6.89
CA LEU A 64 -5.43 -4.07 7.52
C LEU A 64 -6.59 -3.23 8.06
N VAL A 65 -6.63 -3.05 9.38
CA VAL A 65 -7.77 -2.45 10.10
C VAL A 65 -7.35 -1.13 10.72
N ALA A 66 -8.07 -0.04 10.41
CA ALA A 66 -7.96 1.25 11.07
C ALA A 66 -9.30 1.63 11.69
N LEU A 67 -9.39 1.67 13.02
CA LEU A 67 -10.60 2.08 13.72
C LEU A 67 -10.82 3.60 13.61
N ASP A 68 -12.08 4.01 13.57
CA ASP A 68 -12.49 5.41 13.69
C ASP A 68 -12.63 5.87 15.15
N GLU A 69 -13.07 7.11 15.33
CA GLU A 69 -13.33 7.72 16.65
C GLU A 69 -14.37 6.95 17.49
N SER A 70 -15.24 6.18 16.83
CA SER A 70 -16.26 5.35 17.48
C SER A 70 -15.79 3.91 17.74
N GLY A 71 -14.52 3.61 17.43
CA GLY A 71 -13.95 2.28 17.58
C GLY A 71 -14.46 1.30 16.53
N LYS A 72 -14.86 1.77 15.34
CA LYS A 72 -15.41 0.93 14.27
C LYS A 72 -14.58 0.99 13.01
N ALA A 73 -14.65 -0.07 12.22
CA ALA A 73 -14.16 -0.07 10.84
C ALA A 73 -14.98 -1.02 9.96
N GLU A 74 -15.05 -0.71 8.67
CA GLU A 74 -15.67 -1.58 7.69
C GLU A 74 -14.86 -1.65 6.39
N GLY A 75 -15.03 -2.77 5.69
CA GLY A 75 -14.45 -2.99 4.37
C GLY A 75 -15.09 -4.18 3.71
N PHE A 76 -14.77 -4.40 2.45
CA PHE A 76 -15.32 -5.53 1.71
C PHE A 76 -14.29 -6.15 0.78
N LEU A 77 -14.47 -7.43 0.49
CA LEU A 77 -13.71 -8.18 -0.49
C LEU A 77 -14.68 -8.82 -1.48
N PHE A 78 -14.44 -8.58 -2.77
CA PHE A 78 -15.17 -9.20 -3.87
C PHE A 78 -14.27 -10.24 -4.53
N GLU A 79 -14.78 -11.46 -4.71
CA GLU A 79 -14.07 -12.59 -5.32
C GLU A 79 -14.99 -13.28 -6.33
N ASP A 80 -14.46 -13.62 -7.51
CA ASP A 80 -15.14 -14.41 -8.53
C ASP A 80 -14.12 -15.31 -9.25
N ASP A 81 -14.46 -15.81 -10.43
CA ASP A 81 -13.58 -16.68 -11.24
C ASP A 81 -12.38 -15.93 -11.83
N GLY A 82 -12.34 -14.60 -11.75
CA GLY A 82 -11.29 -13.75 -12.31
C GLY A 82 -11.31 -13.61 -13.84
N ASP A 83 -12.08 -14.43 -14.54
CA ASP A 83 -12.32 -14.37 -15.99
C ASP A 83 -13.79 -14.71 -16.32
N GLY A 84 -14.31 -14.11 -17.40
CA GLY A 84 -15.68 -14.29 -17.85
C GLY A 84 -16.73 -13.43 -17.14
N TYR A 85 -18.00 -13.83 -17.23
CA TYR A 85 -19.16 -13.01 -16.85
C TYR A 85 -20.09 -13.71 -15.83
N GLU A 86 -19.67 -14.79 -15.20
CA GLU A 86 -20.53 -15.56 -14.29
C GLU A 86 -20.93 -14.76 -13.04
N PHE A 87 -20.15 -13.73 -12.66
CA PHE A 87 -20.54 -12.78 -11.62
C PHE A 87 -21.89 -12.10 -11.90
N THR A 88 -22.24 -11.86 -13.17
CA THR A 88 -23.53 -11.26 -13.56
C THR A 88 -24.72 -12.17 -13.25
N LYS A 89 -24.47 -13.48 -13.11
CA LYS A 89 -25.45 -14.50 -12.74
C LYS A 89 -25.43 -14.82 -11.25
N GLY A 90 -24.65 -14.07 -10.46
CA GLY A 90 -24.51 -14.26 -9.01
C GLY A 90 -23.33 -15.12 -8.59
N ASN A 91 -22.51 -15.63 -9.53
CA ASN A 91 -21.35 -16.46 -9.20
C ASN A 91 -20.14 -15.62 -8.77
N TYR A 92 -20.27 -14.98 -7.62
CA TYR A 92 -19.23 -14.23 -6.92
C TYR A 92 -19.41 -14.41 -5.41
N LEU A 93 -18.44 -13.93 -4.62
CA LEU A 93 -18.51 -13.80 -3.18
C LEU A 93 -18.16 -12.35 -2.83
N LEU A 94 -19.12 -11.61 -2.28
CA LEU A 94 -18.88 -10.29 -1.70
C LEU A 94 -18.96 -10.40 -0.18
N THR A 95 -17.82 -10.34 0.49
CA THR A 95 -17.72 -10.39 1.95
C THR A 95 -17.62 -8.99 2.52
N HIS A 96 -18.51 -8.63 3.45
CA HIS A 96 -18.46 -7.38 4.20
C HIS A 96 -17.87 -7.64 5.58
N TYR A 97 -16.65 -7.18 5.80
CA TYR A 97 -15.97 -7.24 7.08
C TYR A 97 -16.32 -6.03 7.94
N VAL A 98 -16.44 -6.26 9.24
CA VAL A 98 -16.58 -5.21 10.24
C VAL A 98 -15.64 -5.47 11.41
N ALA A 99 -15.12 -4.40 11.98
CA ALA A 99 -14.38 -4.40 13.22
C ALA A 99 -15.08 -3.48 14.22
N GLU A 100 -15.28 -3.94 15.44
CA GLU A 100 -15.87 -3.14 16.51
C GLU A 100 -15.06 -3.31 17.80
N LEU A 101 -14.66 -2.18 18.39
CA LEU A 101 -14.04 -2.11 19.70
C LEU A 101 -15.12 -2.11 20.78
N GLN A 102 -15.04 -3.06 21.70
CA GLN A 102 -15.85 -3.11 22.91
C GLN A 102 -14.93 -3.28 24.11
N SER A 103 -14.93 -2.29 25.01
CA SER A 103 -14.00 -2.20 26.14
C SER A 103 -12.54 -2.25 25.67
N SER A 104 -11.87 -3.40 25.74
CA SER A 104 -10.47 -3.60 25.35
C SER A 104 -10.31 -4.69 24.28
N ILE A 105 -11.39 -5.09 23.61
CA ILE A 105 -11.36 -6.16 22.60
C ILE A 105 -11.91 -5.62 21.29
N VAL A 106 -11.11 -5.72 20.23
CA VAL A 106 -11.58 -5.50 18.86
C VAL A 106 -12.04 -6.83 18.30
N THR A 107 -13.31 -6.88 17.93
CA THR A 107 -13.91 -8.03 17.29
C THR A 107 -13.98 -7.79 15.79
N VAL A 108 -13.30 -8.62 15.01
CA VAL A 108 -13.38 -8.63 13.55
C VAL A 108 -14.26 -9.79 13.10
N SER A 109 -15.25 -9.51 12.26
CA SER A 109 -16.22 -10.52 11.82
C SER A 109 -16.81 -10.19 10.44
N VAL A 110 -17.51 -11.16 9.85
CA VAL A 110 -18.28 -10.96 8.62
C VAL A 110 -19.70 -10.49 8.98
N ARG A 111 -20.05 -9.26 8.58
CA ARG A 111 -21.40 -8.69 8.75
C ARG A 111 -22.40 -9.35 7.80
N LYS A 112 -21.99 -9.53 6.54
CA LYS A 112 -22.78 -10.19 5.50
C LYS A 112 -21.89 -10.75 4.40
N ALA A 113 -22.36 -11.80 3.74
CA ALA A 113 -21.77 -12.34 2.52
C ALA A 113 -22.86 -12.43 1.43
N GLU A 114 -22.53 -12.06 0.20
CA GLU A 114 -23.44 -12.05 -0.94
C GLU A 114 -22.86 -12.87 -2.11
N GLY A 115 -23.74 -13.37 -2.98
CA GLY A 115 -23.39 -14.23 -4.11
C GLY A 115 -23.35 -15.72 -3.77
N SER A 116 -23.14 -16.56 -4.79
CA SER A 116 -23.16 -18.03 -4.68
C SER A 116 -21.78 -18.67 -4.68
N TRP A 117 -20.71 -17.89 -4.88
CA TRP A 117 -19.35 -18.42 -4.87
C TRP A 117 -18.98 -18.89 -3.47
N LYS A 118 -18.36 -20.07 -3.39
CA LYS A 118 -18.04 -20.69 -2.11
C LYS A 118 -16.84 -19.98 -1.47
N ARG A 119 -16.98 -19.58 -0.20
CA ARG A 119 -15.85 -19.04 0.59
C ARG A 119 -14.68 -20.03 0.60
N PRO A 120 -13.47 -19.60 0.19
CA PRO A 120 -12.28 -20.43 0.29
C PRO A 120 -11.91 -20.67 1.75
N LYS A 121 -11.30 -21.83 2.04
CA LYS A 121 -10.74 -22.11 3.37
C LYS A 121 -9.29 -21.63 3.37
N ARG A 122 -9.06 -20.46 3.96
CA ARG A 122 -7.72 -19.84 4.08
C ARG A 122 -7.50 -19.27 5.47
N ARG A 123 -6.25 -18.97 5.80
CA ARG A 123 -5.93 -18.25 7.02
C ARG A 123 -6.23 -16.76 6.83
N LEU A 124 -6.67 -16.14 7.91
CA LEU A 124 -6.92 -14.71 7.99
C LEU A 124 -5.95 -14.10 8.99
N HIS A 125 -5.19 -13.10 8.56
CA HIS A 125 -4.29 -12.30 9.38
C HIS A 125 -4.92 -10.94 9.61
N ILE A 126 -5.20 -10.57 10.85
CA ILE A 126 -5.66 -9.22 11.18
C ILE A 126 -4.44 -8.40 11.55
N GLN A 127 -4.28 -7.24 10.94
CA GLN A 127 -3.30 -6.23 11.32
C GLN A 127 -4.06 -4.96 11.73
N LEU A 128 -4.13 -4.72 13.05
CA LEU A 128 -4.79 -3.55 13.62
C LEU A 128 -3.78 -2.40 13.77
N LEU A 129 -4.02 -1.29 13.08
CA LEU A 129 -3.20 -0.09 13.19
C LEU A 129 -3.48 0.66 14.49
N LEU A 130 -2.42 0.96 15.24
CA LEU A 130 -2.47 1.75 16.49
C LEU A 130 -2.00 3.20 16.31
N GLY A 131 -1.24 3.49 15.24
CA GLY A 131 -0.64 4.80 14.97
C GLY A 131 0.89 4.77 14.97
N GLY A 132 1.53 5.76 14.35
CA GLY A 132 3.00 5.83 14.24
C GLY A 132 3.66 4.59 13.59
N GLY A 133 2.93 3.86 12.75
CA GLY A 133 3.34 2.57 12.17
C GLY A 133 3.19 1.35 13.09
N ALA A 134 2.82 1.54 14.36
CA ALA A 134 2.63 0.43 15.29
C ALA A 134 1.35 -0.35 14.95
N MET A 135 1.45 -1.67 15.06
CA MET A 135 0.36 -2.59 14.76
C MET A 135 0.25 -3.68 15.83
N LEU A 136 -0.95 -4.22 16.00
CA LEU A 136 -1.19 -5.51 16.65
C LEU A 136 -1.65 -6.51 15.61
N ASP A 137 -1.26 -7.77 15.77
CA ASP A 137 -1.70 -8.83 14.89
C ASP A 137 -2.30 -10.04 15.60
N THR A 138 -3.16 -10.75 14.86
CA THR A 138 -3.66 -12.07 15.24
C THR A 138 -4.00 -12.88 13.99
N TRP A 139 -4.00 -14.20 14.13
CA TRP A 139 -4.31 -15.13 13.05
C TRP A 139 -5.56 -15.95 13.38
N GLY A 140 -6.33 -16.28 12.35
CA GLY A 140 -7.49 -17.16 12.44
C GLY A 140 -7.89 -17.69 11.08
N VAL A 141 -9.17 -18.01 10.92
CA VAL A 141 -9.74 -18.57 9.68
C VAL A 141 -10.70 -17.56 9.07
N ASP A 142 -10.62 -17.38 7.74
CA ASP A 142 -11.53 -16.50 7.02
C ASP A 142 -13.00 -16.96 7.18
N GLY A 143 -13.86 -16.01 7.57
CA GLY A 143 -15.27 -16.22 7.82
C GLY A 143 -15.63 -16.44 9.29
N GLU A 144 -14.64 -16.68 10.16
CA GLU A 144 -14.85 -16.79 11.60
C GLU A 144 -14.73 -15.42 12.30
N VAL A 145 -15.11 -15.39 13.58
CA VAL A 145 -14.96 -14.22 14.43
C VAL A 145 -13.57 -14.25 15.06
N LEU A 146 -12.78 -13.18 14.86
CA LEU A 146 -11.45 -13.02 15.43
C LEU A 146 -11.45 -11.90 16.46
N HIS A 147 -10.64 -12.06 17.51
CA HIS A 147 -10.48 -11.07 18.57
C HIS A 147 -9.03 -10.59 18.65
N VAL A 148 -8.87 -9.27 18.72
CA VAL A 148 -7.60 -8.61 19.03
C VAL A 148 -7.76 -7.91 20.37
N ASN A 149 -6.96 -8.31 21.36
CA ASN A 149 -6.95 -7.64 22.66
C ASN A 149 -6.13 -6.36 22.55
N LEU A 150 -6.75 -5.21 22.80
CA LEU A 150 -6.00 -3.97 22.97
C LEU A 150 -5.28 -4.00 24.32
N PRO A 151 -3.98 -3.68 24.34
CA PRO A 151 -3.25 -3.45 25.56
C PRO A 151 -3.68 -2.12 26.20
N SER A 152 -3.15 -1.82 27.39
CA SER A 152 -3.41 -0.56 28.08
C SER A 152 -2.93 0.65 27.27
N GLU A 153 -3.50 1.84 27.54
CA GLU A 153 -3.10 3.08 26.84
C GLU A 153 -1.60 3.37 26.98
N GLU A 154 -1.02 3.08 28.14
CA GLU A 154 0.42 3.22 28.40
C GLU A 154 1.26 2.30 27.50
N GLU A 155 0.83 1.05 27.35
CA GLU A 155 1.48 0.08 26.46
C GLU A 155 1.32 0.48 24.99
N VAL A 156 0.14 0.93 24.57
CA VAL A 156 -0.09 1.46 23.21
C VAL A 156 0.86 2.64 22.94
N SER A 157 0.94 3.61 23.85
CA SER A 157 1.84 4.77 23.71
C SER A 157 3.30 4.34 23.57
N LYS A 158 3.72 3.33 24.33
CA LYS A 158 5.07 2.75 24.23
C LYS A 158 5.30 2.05 22.89
N LEU A 159 4.33 1.30 22.38
CA LEU A 159 4.41 0.65 21.06
C LEU A 159 4.54 1.68 19.95
N VAL A 160 3.69 2.72 19.95
CA VAL A 160 3.70 3.82 18.97
C VAL A 160 5.06 4.52 18.97
N SER A 161 5.53 4.97 20.14
CA SER A 161 6.83 5.66 20.24
C SER A 161 8.02 4.80 19.82
N THR A 162 7.96 3.49 20.11
CA THR A 162 8.98 2.54 19.65
C THR A 162 8.97 2.39 18.13
N SER A 163 7.78 2.26 17.54
CA SER A 163 7.59 2.16 16.09
C SER A 163 8.06 3.41 15.36
N GLU A 164 7.69 4.60 15.83
CA GLU A 164 8.14 5.88 15.25
C GLU A 164 9.66 6.03 15.29
N LYS A 165 10.28 5.58 16.39
CA LYS A 165 11.74 5.59 16.51
C LYS A 165 12.37 4.64 15.48
N GLN A 166 11.86 3.42 15.35
CA GLN A 166 12.35 2.45 14.35
C GLN A 166 12.16 2.97 12.93
N PHE A 167 11.04 3.61 12.64
CA PHE A 167 10.75 4.23 11.35
C PHE A 167 11.80 5.31 11.00
N LYS A 168 12.09 6.22 11.95
CA LYS A 168 13.15 7.24 11.77
C LYS A 168 14.52 6.61 11.56
N GLU A 169 14.88 5.60 12.37
CA GLU A 169 16.15 4.88 12.22
C GLU A 169 16.29 4.19 10.85
N ARG A 170 15.18 3.67 10.29
CA ARG A 170 15.17 3.08 8.94
C ARG A 170 15.35 4.14 7.86
N LEU A 171 14.64 5.27 7.95
CA LEU A 171 14.79 6.38 7.02
C LEU A 171 16.21 6.95 7.01
N GLU A 172 16.84 7.10 8.17
CA GLU A 172 18.22 7.60 8.30
C GLU A 172 19.26 6.64 7.72
N LYS A 173 19.00 5.33 7.76
CA LYS A 173 19.88 4.29 7.21
C LYS A 173 19.65 4.03 5.73
N ALA A 174 18.52 4.43 5.18
CA ALA A 174 18.17 4.18 3.79
C ALA A 174 19.08 4.97 2.86
N ILE A 175 19.62 4.28 1.87
CA ILE A 175 20.41 4.91 0.80
C ILE A 175 19.41 5.51 -0.18
N GLN A 176 19.30 6.83 -0.19
CA GLN A 176 18.50 7.54 -1.19
C GLN A 176 19.01 7.22 -2.58
N ILE A 177 18.09 7.03 -3.52
CA ILE A 177 18.44 6.93 -4.93
C ILE A 177 19.10 8.26 -5.31
N PRO A 178 20.37 8.26 -5.77
CA PRO A 178 21.07 9.50 -6.07
C PRO A 178 20.29 10.33 -7.09
N ASP A 179 20.06 11.59 -6.77
CA ASP A 179 19.69 12.57 -7.79
C ASP A 179 20.81 12.63 -8.82
N VAL A 180 20.44 12.74 -10.09
CA VAL A 180 21.34 12.62 -11.26
C VAL A 180 22.44 13.72 -11.29
N GLU A 181 22.53 14.58 -10.28
CA GLU A 181 23.55 15.63 -10.17
C GLU A 181 24.85 15.18 -9.46
N ASP A 182 24.84 14.06 -8.73
CA ASP A 182 26.09 13.54 -8.15
C ASP A 182 26.83 12.63 -9.15
N GLU A 183 27.99 13.12 -9.60
CA GLU A 183 28.92 12.42 -10.50
C GLU A 183 29.31 11.04 -9.94
N VAL A 184 28.60 9.98 -10.35
CA VAL A 184 29.07 8.61 -10.14
C VAL A 184 30.23 8.34 -11.09
N SER A 185 31.47 8.53 -10.60
CA SER A 185 32.70 8.11 -11.27
C SER A 185 32.81 6.57 -11.25
N GLY A 186 32.16 5.92 -12.21
CA GLY A 186 32.32 4.48 -12.45
C GLY A 186 33.58 4.17 -13.26
N PRO A 187 34.17 2.96 -13.12
CA PRO A 187 35.41 2.59 -13.79
C PRO A 187 35.25 2.62 -15.32
N LYS A 188 36.20 3.29 -15.99
CA LYS A 188 36.34 3.37 -17.45
C LYS A 188 36.35 1.98 -18.07
N GLY A 189 35.25 1.59 -18.72
CA GLY A 189 35.20 0.32 -19.44
C GLY A 189 33.96 0.11 -20.29
N MET A 190 32.81 0.68 -19.92
CA MET A 190 31.62 0.66 -20.78
C MET A 190 30.67 1.79 -20.38
N GLU A 191 30.96 3.02 -20.83
CA GLU A 191 30.03 4.14 -20.69
C GLU A 191 28.82 3.91 -21.61
N LEU A 192 27.72 3.43 -21.03
CA LEU A 192 26.41 3.50 -21.67
C LEU A 192 26.03 4.99 -21.78
N SER A 193 25.66 5.45 -22.97
CA SER A 193 25.33 6.86 -23.24
C SER A 193 24.22 7.34 -22.30
N ARG A 194 24.59 8.18 -21.33
CA ARG A 194 23.66 8.88 -20.43
C ARG A 194 23.00 10.11 -21.08
N THR A 195 23.33 10.40 -22.33
CA THR A 195 22.76 11.51 -23.08
C THR A 195 21.28 11.22 -23.35
N PRO A 196 20.36 12.10 -22.94
CA PRO A 196 18.95 11.98 -23.30
C PRO A 196 18.77 11.90 -24.81
N ILE A 197 18.06 10.88 -25.28
CA ILE A 197 17.69 10.75 -26.69
C ILE A 197 16.20 11.07 -26.86
N GLU A 198 15.86 11.60 -28.03
CA GLU A 198 14.47 11.80 -28.45
C GLU A 198 14.04 10.66 -29.36
N LEU A 199 13.03 9.91 -28.94
CA LEU A 199 12.33 8.94 -29.77
C LEU A 199 11.06 9.59 -30.29
N LYS A 200 10.91 9.65 -31.61
CA LYS A 200 9.77 10.28 -32.30
C LYS A 200 8.94 9.23 -33.01
N SER A 201 7.63 9.27 -32.80
CA SER A 201 6.61 8.60 -33.60
C SER A 201 5.67 9.65 -34.21
N SER A 202 4.73 9.24 -35.07
CA SER A 202 3.76 10.14 -35.71
C SER A 202 2.95 10.97 -34.73
N GLU A 203 2.66 10.42 -33.55
CA GLU A 203 1.78 11.05 -32.54
C GLU A 203 2.48 11.39 -31.21
N TRP A 204 3.71 10.90 -31.02
CA TRP A 204 4.42 10.99 -29.75
C TRP A 204 5.87 11.43 -29.88
N LEU A 205 6.30 12.25 -28.91
CA LEU A 205 7.69 12.55 -28.63
C LEU A 205 8.03 12.03 -27.24
N LEU A 206 9.00 11.13 -27.16
CA LEU A 206 9.49 10.58 -25.91
C LEU A 206 10.95 10.99 -25.73
N LYS A 207 11.27 11.58 -24.58
CA LYS A 207 12.66 11.86 -24.19
C LYS A 207 13.07 10.85 -23.13
N VAL A 208 14.08 10.03 -23.43
CA VAL A 208 14.53 8.92 -22.55
C VAL A 208 16.03 8.96 -22.31
N VAL A 209 16.46 8.41 -21.17
CA VAL A 209 17.87 8.09 -20.91
C VAL A 209 18.06 6.58 -21.08
N PRO A 210 18.82 6.14 -22.09
CA PRO A 210 19.03 4.71 -22.36
C PRO A 210 20.11 4.14 -21.43
N TRP A 211 19.70 3.62 -20.28
CA TRP A 211 20.53 2.79 -19.39
C TRP A 211 19.75 1.53 -19.00
N ILE A 212 20.38 0.54 -18.36
CA ILE A 212 19.68 -0.69 -17.92
C ILE A 212 18.59 -0.28 -16.92
N GLY A 213 17.32 -0.37 -17.36
CA GLY A 213 16.15 0.10 -16.60
C GLY A 213 15.43 1.32 -17.19
N GLY A 214 16.08 2.09 -18.07
CA GLY A 214 15.50 3.15 -18.93
C GLY A 214 14.56 4.16 -18.24
N ARG A 215 14.99 5.42 -18.06
CA ARG A 215 14.12 6.48 -17.49
C ARG A 215 13.46 7.32 -18.59
N ILE A 216 12.13 7.46 -18.53
CA ILE A 216 11.39 8.43 -19.33
C ILE A 216 11.49 9.79 -18.63
N ILE A 217 12.04 10.80 -19.31
CA ILE A 217 12.12 12.19 -18.80
C ILE A 217 10.82 12.93 -19.09
N SER A 218 10.31 12.76 -20.31
CA SER A 218 9.05 13.39 -20.71
C SER A 218 8.43 12.67 -21.88
N MET A 219 7.10 12.72 -21.95
CA MET A 219 6.31 12.20 -23.05
C MET A 219 5.31 13.27 -23.50
N ARG A 220 5.34 13.62 -24.78
CA ARG A 220 4.41 14.58 -25.38
C ARG A 220 3.56 13.91 -26.44
N HIS A 221 2.25 14.06 -26.31
CA HIS A 221 1.29 13.72 -27.35
C HIS A 221 1.09 14.94 -28.26
N PHE A 222 1.46 14.83 -29.53
CA PHE A 222 1.35 15.96 -30.47
C PHE A 222 -0.09 16.44 -30.69
N PRO A 223 -1.07 15.55 -30.96
CA PRO A 223 -2.44 15.97 -31.27
C PRO A 223 -3.13 16.71 -30.12
N SER A 224 -2.87 16.31 -28.88
CA SER A 224 -3.53 16.92 -27.71
C SER A 224 -2.67 17.96 -27.00
N GLY A 225 -1.42 18.18 -27.44
CA GLY A 225 -0.44 19.06 -26.78
C GLY A 225 -0.08 18.65 -25.34
N LYS A 226 -0.49 17.46 -24.90
CA LYS A 226 -0.36 17.03 -23.49
C LYS A 226 1.07 16.59 -23.24
N LEU A 227 1.73 17.22 -22.27
CA LEU A 227 3.07 16.90 -21.81
C LEU A 227 2.99 16.22 -20.45
N ILE A 228 3.64 15.06 -20.33
CA ILE A 228 3.82 14.31 -19.10
C ILE A 228 5.31 14.36 -18.77
N ILE A 229 5.66 14.74 -17.54
CA ILE A 229 7.03 14.87 -17.04
C ILE A 229 7.16 13.95 -15.83
N HIS A 230 8.24 13.16 -15.75
CA HIS A 230 8.55 12.19 -14.69
C HIS A 230 9.93 12.48 -14.08
#